data_AF-A0A6P0XWW9-F1
#
_entry.id   AF-A0A6P0XWW9-F1
#
_cell.length_a   1.000
_cell.length_b   1.000
_cell.length_c   1.000
_cell.angle_alpha   90.00
_cell.angle_beta   90.00
_cell.angle_gamma   90.00
#
_symmetry.space_group_name_H-M   'P 1'
#
loop_
_entity.id
_entity.type
_entity.pdbx_description
1 polymer ?
#
loop_
_entity_poly.entity_id
_entity_poly.type
_entity_poly.pdbx_seq_one_letter_code
_entity_poly.pdbx_strand_id
1 'polypeptide(L)'
;GLCLNGAVCLLPLSDSQVEGYLLGFGKGELWESVRGDGELLEFVRVPLFLSMVVVAGVSLRRWGELRRDERLDFLLDAYVCRMLERRVDSRFYEKGMPSDERTLEWLGWLASGLEKHSMTEFLIERLEPIWLDSKRDKRIYKVILGLVYGCFTGLIFQDISMTACGIVVLSINTDDKYNGFYANPGETEVMKFSWKQYRQLCREILLLPIRIRQVFTMRIKDFFMHIKQVFMNKKILGYQILCTFFSLLFLALFLSYNFKSNYLILFAIFNLMPSLLLVVTRIVVIIIELVFLIYAGGIVTVLFIVFGGLKTQELNYTKYPNEGIWHSLLNGVFLTIIILSISIIMNLFLKSNNSELTSEILLLLLLLLSKFLLLFVFIIFGTCILQHLILRITFFLTKKAPWNYARFLNYATEKMLLQRVGGGYRFIHRLLQERLAWRYNNQQK
;
A
#
# COMPACT_ATOMS: atom_id res chain seq x y z
N GLY A 1 -24.26 -15.77 -34.51
CA GLY A 1 -22.99 -16.47 -34.22
C GLY A 1 -22.75 -17.48 -35.32
N LEU A 2 -21.54 -17.56 -35.85
CA LEU A 2 -21.18 -18.59 -36.83
C LEU A 2 -21.16 -19.95 -36.13
N CYS A 3 -22.16 -20.80 -36.43
CA CYS A 3 -22.23 -22.18 -35.99
C CYS A 3 -21.26 -23.03 -36.83
N LEU A 4 -19.97 -23.03 -36.48
CA LEU A 4 -19.00 -23.97 -37.06
C LEU A 4 -19.07 -25.31 -36.31
N ASN A 5 -19.98 -26.20 -36.75
CA ASN A 5 -20.03 -27.61 -36.31
C ASN A 5 -18.99 -28.45 -37.08
N GLY A 6 -17.73 -28.02 -37.09
CA GLY A 6 -16.67 -28.72 -37.82
C GLY A 6 -15.31 -28.51 -37.16
N ALA A 7 -14.52 -29.57 -37.09
CA ALA A 7 -13.12 -29.51 -36.69
C ALA A 7 -12.26 -29.26 -37.94
N VAL A 8 -11.44 -28.21 -37.93
CA VAL A 8 -10.44 -27.95 -38.97
C VAL A 8 -9.12 -28.56 -38.52
N CYS A 9 -8.65 -29.59 -39.22
CA CYS A 9 -7.34 -30.19 -38.99
C CYS A 9 -6.30 -29.50 -39.88
N LEU A 10 -5.22 -28.98 -39.28
CA LEU A 10 -4.10 -28.44 -40.02
C LEU A 10 -3.18 -29.59 -40.45
N LEU A 11 -3.01 -29.78 -41.77
CA LEU A 11 -2.11 -30.78 -42.32
C LEU A 11 -0.65 -30.26 -42.31
N PRO A 12 0.35 -31.15 -42.18
CA PRO A 12 1.75 -30.79 -42.39
C PRO A 12 1.98 -30.25 -43.80
N LEU A 13 2.98 -29.39 -43.97
CA LEU A 13 3.34 -28.85 -45.28
C LEU A 13 3.77 -29.97 -46.24
N SER A 14 3.44 -29.82 -47.51
CA SER A 14 3.98 -30.67 -48.57
C SER A 14 5.42 -30.26 -48.93
N ASP A 15 6.18 -31.19 -49.51
CA ASP A 15 7.56 -30.93 -49.95
C ASP A 15 7.64 -29.73 -50.92
N SER A 16 6.68 -29.62 -51.84
CA SER A 16 6.55 -28.47 -52.75
C SER A 16 6.29 -27.14 -52.05
N GLN A 17 5.53 -27.16 -50.94
CA GLN A 17 5.28 -25.95 -50.13
C GLN A 17 6.53 -25.55 -49.35
N VAL A 18 7.27 -26.52 -48.82
CA VAL A 18 8.55 -26.28 -48.12
C VAL A 18 9.58 -25.70 -49.08
N GLU A 19 9.78 -26.32 -50.25
CA GLU A 19 10.67 -25.85 -51.29
C GLU A 19 10.30 -24.42 -51.76
N GLY A 20 9.02 -24.20 -52.06
CA GLY A 20 8.52 -22.88 -52.46
C GLY A 20 8.75 -21.80 -51.40
N TYR A 21 8.58 -22.12 -50.11
CA TYR A 21 8.86 -21.19 -49.01
C TYR A 21 10.35 -20.87 -48.91
N LEU A 22 11.23 -21.87 -48.97
CA LEU A 22 12.68 -21.68 -48.92
C LEU A 22 13.18 -20.83 -50.10
N LEU A 23 12.70 -21.10 -51.32
CA LEU A 23 13.01 -20.29 -52.51
C LEU A 23 12.55 -18.85 -52.35
N GLY A 24 11.35 -18.63 -51.78
CA GLY A 24 10.81 -17.29 -51.51
C GLY A 24 11.67 -16.45 -50.56
N PHE A 25 12.41 -17.07 -49.65
CA PHE A 25 13.37 -16.41 -48.75
C PHE A 25 14.83 -16.43 -49.27
N GLY A 26 15.06 -16.84 -50.52
CA GLY A 26 16.40 -16.91 -51.12
C GLY A 26 17.28 -18.00 -50.48
N LYS A 27 16.67 -19.03 -49.90
CA LYS A 27 17.35 -20.14 -49.20
C LYS A 27 17.23 -21.46 -49.97
N GLY A 28 17.26 -21.40 -51.31
CA GLY A 28 17.18 -22.58 -52.17
C GLY A 28 18.27 -23.63 -51.88
N GLU A 29 19.47 -23.20 -51.49
CA GLU A 29 20.57 -24.11 -51.11
C GLU A 29 20.25 -24.99 -49.89
N LEU A 30 19.36 -24.55 -49.01
CA LEU A 30 18.92 -25.35 -47.86
C LEU A 30 18.03 -26.53 -48.31
N TRP A 31 17.36 -26.43 -49.46
CA TRP A 31 16.41 -27.44 -49.90
C TRP A 31 17.07 -28.80 -50.14
N GLU A 32 18.21 -28.83 -50.84
CA GLU A 32 18.94 -30.08 -51.10
C GLU A 32 19.37 -30.77 -49.79
N SER A 33 19.73 -29.97 -48.79
CA SER A 33 20.12 -30.48 -47.47
C SER A 33 18.92 -30.98 -46.66
N VAL A 34 17.79 -30.27 -46.72
CA VAL A 34 16.52 -30.68 -46.09
C VAL A 34 15.99 -31.96 -46.72
N ARG A 35 16.05 -32.08 -48.06
CA ARG A 35 15.61 -33.26 -48.80
C ARG A 35 16.46 -34.49 -48.49
N GLY A 36 17.76 -34.30 -48.25
CA GLY A 36 18.71 -35.37 -47.91
C GLY A 36 18.60 -35.91 -46.47
N ASP A 37 18.04 -35.14 -45.53
CA ASP A 37 17.82 -35.54 -44.14
C ASP A 37 16.32 -35.71 -43.87
N GLY A 38 15.86 -36.98 -43.88
CA GLY A 38 14.44 -37.30 -43.70
C GLY A 38 13.84 -36.83 -42.37
N GLU A 39 14.65 -36.73 -41.30
CA GLU A 39 14.18 -36.20 -40.02
C GLU A 39 14.03 -34.68 -40.07
N LEU A 40 14.98 -33.99 -40.69
CA LEU A 40 14.89 -32.54 -40.89
C LEU A 40 13.69 -32.20 -41.79
N LEU A 41 13.43 -33.00 -42.83
CA LEU A 41 12.26 -32.85 -43.69
C LEU A 41 10.96 -32.95 -42.88
N GLU A 42 10.78 -34.03 -42.09
CA GLU A 42 9.60 -34.19 -41.24
C GLU A 42 9.44 -33.02 -40.26
N PHE A 43 10.55 -32.54 -39.71
CA PHE A 43 10.59 -31.43 -38.78
C PHE A 43 10.15 -30.11 -39.42
N VAL A 44 10.65 -29.76 -40.61
CA VAL A 44 10.27 -28.52 -41.30
C VAL A 44 8.89 -28.57 -41.96
N ARG A 45 8.24 -29.74 -42.02
CA ARG A 45 6.83 -29.81 -42.44
C ARG A 45 5.89 -29.13 -41.44
N VAL A 46 6.34 -28.85 -40.22
CA VAL A 46 5.64 -27.96 -39.28
C VAL A 46 5.98 -26.50 -39.63
N PRO A 47 4.99 -25.66 -40.02
CA PRO A 47 5.25 -24.30 -40.52
C PRO A 47 6.10 -23.42 -39.59
N LEU A 48 5.89 -23.57 -38.27
CA LEU A 48 6.67 -22.85 -37.27
C LEU A 48 8.17 -23.19 -37.38
N PHE A 49 8.50 -24.48 -37.43
CA PHE A 49 9.89 -24.93 -37.45
C PHE A 49 10.58 -24.54 -38.74
N LEU A 50 9.89 -24.60 -39.88
CA LEU A 50 10.40 -24.06 -41.14
C LEU A 50 10.74 -22.58 -41.02
N SER A 51 9.84 -21.78 -40.46
CA SER A 51 10.09 -20.34 -40.25
C SER A 51 11.27 -20.10 -39.31
N MET A 52 11.40 -20.87 -38.24
CA MET A 52 12.51 -20.77 -37.29
C MET A 52 13.85 -21.16 -37.91
N VAL A 53 13.91 -22.22 -38.73
CA VAL A 53 15.13 -22.65 -39.43
C VAL A 53 15.63 -21.56 -40.37
N VAL A 54 14.72 -20.97 -41.16
CA VAL A 54 15.05 -19.88 -42.08
C VAL A 54 15.55 -18.65 -41.32
N VAL A 55 14.85 -18.27 -40.25
CA VAL A 55 15.17 -17.07 -39.48
C VAL A 55 16.47 -17.24 -38.69
N ALA A 56 16.63 -18.35 -37.96
CA ALA A 56 17.79 -18.63 -37.11
C ALA A 56 19.07 -18.80 -37.92
N GLY A 57 18.98 -19.16 -39.21
CA GLY A 57 20.16 -19.39 -40.05
C GLY A 57 21.00 -20.55 -39.55
N VAL A 58 20.33 -21.65 -39.17
CA VAL A 58 20.96 -22.80 -38.53
C VAL A 58 22.05 -23.41 -39.41
N SER A 59 23.23 -23.67 -38.84
CA SER A 59 24.30 -24.37 -39.53
C SER A 59 23.95 -25.86 -39.69
N LEU A 60 23.67 -26.28 -40.92
CA LEU A 60 23.29 -27.66 -41.25
C LEU A 60 24.38 -28.69 -40.88
N ARG A 61 25.66 -28.29 -40.91
CA ARG A 61 26.77 -29.15 -40.47
C ARG A 61 26.60 -29.58 -39.00
N ARG A 62 26.38 -28.62 -38.11
CA ARG A 62 26.16 -28.89 -36.68
C ARG A 62 24.84 -29.62 -36.43
N TRP A 63 23.81 -29.35 -37.25
CA TRP A 63 22.54 -30.07 -37.17
C TRP A 63 22.71 -31.59 -37.37
N GLY A 64 23.48 -31.99 -38.37
CA GLY A 64 23.75 -33.40 -38.67
C GLY A 64 24.48 -34.14 -37.55
N GLU A 65 25.28 -33.44 -36.74
CA GLU A 65 26.04 -33.99 -35.62
C GLU A 65 25.20 -34.17 -34.34
N LEU A 66 24.04 -33.51 -34.25
CA LEU A 66 23.19 -33.52 -33.05
C LEU A 66 22.23 -34.71 -33.03
N ARG A 67 21.98 -35.21 -31.81
CA ARG A 67 20.95 -36.22 -31.55
C ARG A 67 19.55 -35.63 -31.72
N ARG A 68 18.55 -36.48 -32.01
CA ARG A 68 17.15 -36.07 -32.24
C ARG A 68 16.59 -35.18 -31.14
N ASP A 69 16.85 -35.51 -29.88
CA ASP A 69 16.41 -34.79 -28.69
C ASP A 69 17.09 -33.42 -28.53
N GLU A 70 18.33 -33.27 -29.00
CA GLU A 70 19.11 -32.02 -28.91
C GLU A 70 18.82 -31.04 -30.06
N ARG A 71 18.27 -31.51 -31.19
CA ARG A 71 18.02 -30.70 -32.40
C ARG A 71 16.99 -29.59 -32.17
N LEU A 72 15.89 -29.86 -31.47
CA LEU A 72 14.87 -28.85 -31.16
C LEU A 72 15.45 -27.77 -30.24
N ASP A 73 16.16 -28.19 -29.20
CA ASP A 73 16.84 -27.31 -28.25
C ASP A 73 17.84 -26.39 -28.95
N PHE A 74 18.65 -26.96 -29.84
CA PHE A 74 19.60 -26.21 -30.65
C PHE A 74 18.94 -25.17 -31.56
N LEU A 75 17.83 -25.53 -32.22
CA LEU A 75 17.09 -24.59 -33.06
C LEU A 75 16.52 -23.43 -32.24
N LEU A 76 15.88 -23.73 -31.11
CA LEU A 76 15.28 -22.71 -30.24
C LEU A 76 16.37 -21.77 -29.71
N ASP A 77 17.52 -22.30 -29.34
CA ASP A 77 18.66 -21.51 -28.87
C ASP A 77 19.22 -20.61 -29.98
N ALA A 78 19.43 -21.17 -31.18
CA ALA A 78 19.90 -20.41 -32.33
C ALA A 78 18.90 -19.32 -32.72
N TYR A 79 17.60 -19.61 -32.66
CA TYR A 79 16.53 -18.66 -32.89
C TYR A 79 16.59 -17.50 -31.88
N VAL A 80 16.70 -17.79 -30.59
CA VAL A 80 16.80 -16.75 -29.54
C VAL A 80 18.02 -15.87 -29.77
N CYS A 81 19.21 -16.46 -29.96
CA CYS A 81 20.44 -15.70 -30.22
C CYS A 81 20.26 -14.77 -31.43
N ARG A 82 19.70 -15.29 -32.52
CA ARG A 82 19.48 -14.52 -33.73
C ARG A 82 18.48 -13.37 -33.52
N MET A 83 17.43 -13.59 -32.73
CA MET A 83 16.45 -12.56 -32.40
C MET A 83 17.03 -11.48 -31.49
N LEU A 84 17.93 -11.82 -30.57
CA LEU A 84 18.62 -10.84 -29.73
C LEU A 84 19.58 -9.97 -30.55
N GLU A 85 20.37 -10.57 -31.43
CA GLU A 85 21.32 -9.86 -32.32
C GLU A 85 20.64 -8.96 -33.35
N ARG A 86 19.39 -9.27 -33.71
CA ARG A 86 18.63 -8.51 -34.70
C ARG A 86 18.59 -7.04 -34.31
N ARG A 87 19.19 -6.15 -35.11
CA ARG A 87 19.06 -4.71 -34.89
C ARG A 87 17.61 -4.29 -35.12
N VAL A 88 17.01 -3.69 -34.10
CA VAL A 88 15.66 -3.14 -34.17
C VAL A 88 15.75 -1.71 -33.70
N ASP A 89 15.30 -0.78 -34.53
CA ASP A 89 15.09 0.62 -34.14
C ASP A 89 13.90 0.66 -33.18
N SER A 90 14.20 0.37 -31.92
CA SER A 90 13.17 0.20 -30.91
C SER A 90 12.55 1.55 -30.58
N ARG A 91 11.23 1.65 -30.72
CA ARG A 91 10.48 2.84 -30.30
C ARG A 91 10.45 2.99 -28.77
N PHE A 92 10.86 1.95 -28.04
CA PHE A 92 10.84 1.89 -26.59
C PHE A 92 12.21 2.15 -25.96
N TYR A 93 13.30 2.01 -26.71
CA TYR A 93 14.66 2.23 -26.24
C TYR A 93 15.47 3.07 -27.23
N GLU A 94 15.51 4.39 -27.01
CA GLU A 94 16.37 5.30 -27.79
C GLU A 94 17.83 5.26 -27.32
N LYS A 95 18.07 5.09 -26.01
CA LYS A 95 19.39 4.94 -25.38
C LYS A 95 19.33 3.94 -24.23
N GLY A 96 20.42 3.20 -24.01
CA GLY A 96 20.52 2.25 -22.89
C GLY A 96 19.68 0.98 -23.07
N MET A 97 19.71 0.39 -24.28
CA MET A 97 19.11 -0.91 -24.55
C MET A 97 19.70 -1.97 -23.60
N PRO A 98 18.88 -2.87 -23.03
CA PRO A 98 19.40 -3.93 -22.16
C PRO A 98 20.36 -4.84 -22.92
N SER A 99 21.38 -5.35 -22.24
CA SER A 99 22.26 -6.36 -22.83
C SER A 99 21.50 -7.65 -23.12
N ASP A 100 22.01 -8.45 -24.06
CA ASP A 100 21.41 -9.73 -24.42
C ASP A 100 21.37 -10.69 -23.22
N GLU A 101 22.41 -10.70 -22.40
CA GLU A 101 22.45 -11.46 -21.14
C GLU A 101 21.30 -11.07 -20.18
N ARG A 102 21.09 -9.76 -19.96
CA ARG A 102 20.00 -9.27 -19.10
C ARG A 102 18.63 -9.59 -19.69
N THR A 103 18.51 -9.49 -21.02
CA THR A 103 17.27 -9.81 -21.73
C THR A 103 16.94 -11.29 -21.56
N LEU A 104 17.94 -12.17 -21.70
CA LEU A 104 17.80 -13.62 -21.46
C LEU A 104 17.43 -13.92 -20.02
N GLU A 105 18.06 -13.29 -19.04
CA GLU A 105 17.72 -13.46 -17.62
C GLU A 105 16.25 -13.09 -17.34
N TRP A 106 15.79 -11.94 -17.83
CA TRP A 106 14.41 -11.48 -17.62
C TRP A 106 13.38 -12.32 -18.36
N LEU A 107 13.67 -12.73 -19.60
CA LEU A 107 12.79 -13.64 -20.34
C LEU A 107 12.76 -15.04 -19.73
N GLY A 108 13.91 -15.55 -19.27
CA GLY A 108 14.01 -16.82 -18.57
C GLY A 108 13.22 -16.82 -17.26
N TRP A 109 13.32 -15.75 -16.47
CA TRP A 109 12.52 -15.58 -15.26
C TRP A 109 11.02 -15.53 -15.57
N LEU A 110 10.62 -14.75 -16.58
CA LEU A 110 9.22 -14.67 -17.03
C LEU A 110 8.70 -16.04 -17.47
N ALA A 111 9.47 -16.74 -18.30
CA ALA A 111 9.11 -18.05 -18.82
C ALA A 111 8.93 -19.08 -17.70
N SER A 112 9.88 -19.12 -16.76
CA SER A 112 9.81 -20.00 -15.60
C SER A 112 8.61 -19.67 -14.69
N GLY A 113 8.29 -18.39 -14.50
CA GLY A 113 7.13 -17.99 -13.71
C GLY A 113 5.81 -18.39 -14.38
N LEU A 114 5.71 -18.19 -15.70
CA LEU A 114 4.53 -18.61 -16.47
C LEU A 114 4.33 -20.14 -16.45
N GLU A 115 5.40 -20.91 -16.61
CA GLU A 115 5.34 -22.38 -16.55
C GLU A 115 4.90 -22.86 -15.16
N LYS A 116 5.50 -22.33 -14.09
CA LYS A 116 5.20 -22.72 -12.70
C LYS A 116 3.75 -22.45 -12.30
N HIS A 117 3.13 -21.42 -12.88
CA HIS A 117 1.75 -21.04 -12.60
C HIS A 117 0.76 -21.51 -13.68
N SER A 118 1.20 -22.35 -14.63
CA SER A 118 0.38 -22.85 -15.73
C SER A 118 -0.31 -21.73 -16.54
N MET A 119 0.34 -20.57 -16.65
CA MET A 119 -0.16 -19.41 -17.38
C MET A 119 0.47 -19.37 -18.78
N THR A 120 -0.36 -19.07 -19.78
CA THR A 120 0.08 -18.92 -21.17
C THR A 120 0.19 -17.45 -21.59
N GLU A 121 -0.40 -16.55 -20.81
CA GLU A 121 -0.42 -15.10 -21.04
C GLU A 121 0.00 -14.39 -19.75
N PHE A 122 0.87 -13.41 -19.92
CA PHE A 122 1.39 -12.57 -18.85
C PHE A 122 0.70 -11.21 -18.88
N LEU A 123 -0.05 -10.91 -17.83
CA LEU A 123 -0.63 -9.60 -17.58
C LEU A 123 0.13 -8.95 -16.42
N ILE A 124 0.71 -7.76 -16.67
CA ILE A 124 1.53 -7.07 -15.67
C ILE A 124 0.71 -6.72 -14.42
N GLU A 125 -0.59 -6.48 -14.57
CA GLU A 125 -1.53 -6.22 -13.48
C GLU A 125 -1.96 -7.49 -12.72
N ARG A 126 -1.66 -8.68 -13.22
CA ARG A 126 -1.85 -9.97 -12.50
C ARG A 126 -0.57 -10.44 -11.82
N LEU A 127 0.41 -9.55 -11.70
CA LEU A 127 1.67 -9.83 -11.03
C LEU A 127 1.42 -9.89 -9.52
N GLU A 128 1.47 -11.10 -8.98
CA GLU A 128 1.16 -11.40 -7.58
C GLU A 128 2.42 -11.77 -6.77
N PRO A 129 2.37 -11.70 -5.41
CA PRO A 129 3.49 -12.11 -4.56
C PRO A 129 3.94 -13.57 -4.72
N ILE A 130 3.12 -14.42 -5.37
CA ILE A 130 3.44 -15.81 -5.63
C ILE A 130 4.65 -15.98 -6.58
N TRP A 131 4.93 -14.98 -7.42
CA TRP A 131 6.08 -14.92 -8.34
C TRP A 131 7.44 -14.72 -7.63
N LEU A 132 7.44 -14.50 -6.31
CA LEU A 132 8.66 -14.38 -5.51
C LEU A 132 9.13 -15.76 -5.03
N ASP A 133 10.01 -16.42 -5.79
CA ASP A 133 10.45 -17.79 -5.43
C ASP A 133 11.34 -17.87 -4.19
N SER A 134 12.32 -16.95 -4.08
CA SER A 134 13.33 -17.00 -3.03
C SER A 134 12.77 -16.55 -1.67
N LYS A 135 13.16 -17.24 -0.60
CA LYS A 135 12.89 -16.81 0.78
C LYS A 135 13.44 -15.41 1.06
N ARG A 136 14.56 -15.04 0.42
CA ARG A 136 15.16 -13.69 0.53
C ARG A 136 14.23 -12.64 -0.09
N ASP A 137 13.74 -12.86 -1.30
CA ASP A 137 12.87 -11.93 -2.01
C ASP A 137 11.54 -11.74 -1.26
N LYS A 138 10.96 -12.83 -0.74
CA LYS A 138 9.77 -12.76 0.13
C LYS A 138 10.02 -11.94 1.40
N ARG A 139 11.22 -12.03 1.98
CA ARG A 139 11.59 -11.23 3.17
C ARG A 139 11.74 -9.75 2.80
N ILE A 140 12.43 -9.45 1.70
CA ILE A 140 12.56 -8.08 1.19
C ILE A 140 11.18 -7.47 0.93
N TYR A 141 10.31 -8.19 0.21
CA TYR A 141 8.93 -7.78 -0.03
C TYR A 141 8.19 -7.49 1.27
N LYS A 142 8.22 -8.40 2.26
CA LYS A 142 7.54 -8.21 3.55
C LYS A 142 8.08 -7.02 4.34
N VAL A 143 9.39 -6.77 4.30
CA VAL A 143 10.02 -5.64 4.98
C VAL A 143 9.60 -4.32 4.33
N ILE A 144 9.67 -4.22 3.00
CA ILE A 144 9.23 -3.03 2.26
C ILE A 144 7.74 -2.80 2.51
N LEU A 145 6.93 -3.86 2.41
CA LEU A 145 5.50 -3.82 2.70
C LEU A 145 5.22 -3.30 4.11
N GLY A 146 5.87 -3.88 5.13
CA GLY A 146 5.68 -3.47 6.53
C GLY A 146 6.09 -2.04 6.79
N LEU A 147 7.22 -1.58 6.23
CA LEU A 147 7.68 -0.19 6.37
C LEU A 147 6.72 0.79 5.70
N VAL A 148 6.32 0.51 4.46
CA VAL A 148 5.40 1.38 3.70
C VAL A 148 4.04 1.43 4.41
N TYR A 149 3.43 0.28 4.71
CA TYR A 149 2.15 0.25 5.40
C TYR A 149 2.22 0.91 6.79
N GLY A 150 3.28 0.64 7.56
CA GLY A 150 3.47 1.23 8.89
C GLY A 150 3.63 2.76 8.85
N CYS A 151 4.38 3.30 7.88
CA CYS A 151 4.49 4.74 7.69
C CYS A 151 3.15 5.36 7.28
N PHE A 152 2.44 4.77 6.31
CA PHE A 152 1.15 5.30 5.86
C PHE A 152 0.08 5.25 6.96
N THR A 153 -0.09 4.11 7.63
CA THR A 153 -1.10 3.96 8.68
C THR A 153 -0.75 4.77 9.93
N GLY A 154 0.54 4.88 10.28
CA GLY A 154 1.02 5.70 11.40
C GLY A 154 0.70 7.18 11.22
N LEU A 155 0.98 7.74 10.04
CA LEU A 155 0.68 9.15 9.74
C LEU A 155 -0.83 9.42 9.77
N ILE A 156 -1.64 8.53 9.18
CA ILE A 156 -3.10 8.68 9.18
C ILE A 156 -3.67 8.57 10.60
N PHE A 157 -3.20 7.60 11.39
CA PHE A 157 -3.67 7.40 12.75
C PHE A 157 -3.31 8.60 13.66
N GLN A 158 -2.09 9.13 13.53
CA GLN A 158 -1.67 10.32 14.25
C GLN A 158 -2.57 11.52 13.96
N ASP A 159 -2.89 11.77 12.69
CA ASP A 159 -3.74 12.88 12.28
C ASP A 159 -5.19 12.72 12.74
N ILE A 160 -5.74 11.50 12.68
CA ILE A 160 -7.08 11.17 13.20
C ILE A 160 -7.12 11.37 14.72
N SER A 161 -6.14 10.84 15.46
CA SER A 161 -6.07 10.95 16.93
C SER A 161 -5.96 12.41 17.37
N MET A 162 -5.16 13.24 16.68
CA MET A 162 -5.06 14.67 16.98
C MET A 162 -6.41 15.40 16.83
N THR A 163 -7.17 15.07 15.77
CA THR A 163 -8.48 15.66 15.51
C THR A 163 -9.51 15.22 16.55
N ALA A 164 -9.50 13.93 16.90
CA ALA A 164 -10.36 13.38 17.96
C ALA A 164 -10.08 14.02 19.32
N CYS A 165 -8.81 14.21 19.68
CA CYS A 165 -8.41 14.91 20.90
C CYS A 165 -8.95 16.35 20.93
N GLY A 166 -8.90 17.06 19.80
CA GLY A 166 -9.46 18.42 19.69
C GLY A 166 -10.95 18.49 20.01
N ILE A 167 -11.74 17.51 19.55
CA ILE A 167 -13.19 17.42 19.84
C ILE A 167 -13.44 17.24 21.33
N VAL A 168 -12.69 16.34 21.98
CA VAL A 168 -12.83 16.07 23.42
C VAL A 168 -12.51 17.33 24.23
N VAL A 169 -11.43 18.03 23.89
CA VAL A 169 -11.03 19.28 24.58
C VAL A 169 -12.11 20.35 24.43
N LEU A 170 -12.64 20.58 23.23
CA LEU A 170 -13.72 21.55 23.03
C LEU A 170 -14.99 21.18 23.80
N SER A 171 -15.36 19.89 23.78
CA SER A 171 -16.54 19.38 24.49
C SER A 171 -16.46 19.53 26.02
N ILE A 172 -15.26 19.46 26.60
CA ILE A 172 -15.05 19.68 28.04
C ILE A 172 -15.13 21.18 28.39
N ASN A 173 -14.69 22.05 27.48
CA ASN A 173 -14.67 23.50 27.70
C ASN A 173 -16.05 24.17 27.57
N THR A 174 -17.04 23.51 26.97
CA THR A 174 -18.38 24.09 26.74
C THR A 174 -19.21 24.26 28.01
N ASP A 175 -18.95 23.49 29.07
CA ASP A 175 -19.76 23.54 30.30
C ASP A 175 -19.50 24.78 31.18
N ASP A 176 -18.43 25.56 30.94
CA ASP A 176 -18.17 26.80 31.71
C ASP A 176 -18.81 28.05 31.09
N LYS A 177 -19.22 28.01 29.82
CA LYS A 177 -19.85 29.16 29.13
C LYS A 177 -21.36 29.27 29.39
N TYR A 178 -22.01 28.22 29.88
CA TYR A 178 -23.48 28.16 30.02
C TYR A 178 -24.02 28.37 31.44
N ASN A 179 -23.17 28.55 32.46
CA ASN A 179 -23.61 28.78 33.85
C ASN A 179 -23.54 30.25 34.31
N GLY A 180 -23.41 31.22 33.42
CA GLY A 180 -23.21 32.61 33.82
C GLY A 180 -23.79 33.67 32.88
N PHE A 181 -25.09 33.65 32.60
CA PHE A 181 -25.77 34.79 31.96
C PHE A 181 -27.17 35.02 32.53
N TYR A 182 -27.21 35.48 33.78
CA TYR A 182 -28.14 36.53 34.21
C TYR A 182 -27.35 37.52 35.06
N ALA A 183 -26.66 38.45 34.41
CA ALA A 183 -26.25 39.70 35.04
C ALA A 183 -26.29 40.80 33.98
N ASN A 184 -27.13 41.79 34.24
CA ASN A 184 -27.41 42.96 33.42
C ASN A 184 -26.15 43.75 33.02
N PRO A 185 -26.20 44.51 31.91
CA PRO A 185 -25.07 45.27 31.40
C PRO A 185 -24.88 46.54 32.24
N GLY A 186 -23.70 46.72 32.82
CA GLY A 186 -23.38 47.91 33.60
C GLY A 186 -21.95 47.94 34.08
N GLU A 187 -21.17 48.80 33.42
CA GLU A 187 -20.00 49.53 33.94
C GLU A 187 -18.68 48.77 34.17
N THR A 188 -17.65 49.30 33.53
CA THR A 188 -16.25 48.89 33.66
C THR A 188 -15.62 49.69 34.79
N GLU A 189 -15.29 49.05 35.92
CA GLU A 189 -14.41 49.66 36.93
C GLU A 189 -13.39 48.66 37.51
N VAL A 190 -12.15 49.15 37.60
CA VAL A 190 -10.91 48.46 37.97
C VAL A 190 -10.83 48.30 39.50
N MET A 191 -10.67 47.07 40.03
CA MET A 191 -10.61 46.83 41.49
C MET A 191 -9.18 46.76 42.09
N LYS A 192 -9.00 47.44 43.24
CA LYS A 192 -7.90 47.29 44.21
C LYS A 192 -8.37 46.53 45.47
N PHE A 193 -7.46 45.79 46.11
CA PHE A 193 -7.72 44.82 47.20
C PHE A 193 -7.67 45.43 48.63
N SER A 194 -8.48 44.92 49.59
CA SER A 194 -8.52 45.39 51.00
C SER A 194 -8.69 44.27 52.05
N TRP A 195 -7.94 44.39 53.15
CA TRP A 195 -7.73 43.40 54.24
C TRP A 195 -8.94 43.04 55.13
N LYS A 196 -10.11 43.67 54.95
CA LYS A 196 -11.32 43.37 55.75
C LYS A 196 -12.00 42.04 55.37
N GLN A 197 -11.87 41.58 54.13
CA GLN A 197 -12.55 40.37 53.63
C GLN A 197 -11.92 39.06 54.15
N TYR A 198 -10.63 39.06 54.49
CA TYR A 198 -9.91 37.87 54.98
C TYR A 198 -10.41 37.38 56.35
N ARG A 199 -10.88 38.28 57.23
CA ARG A 199 -11.40 37.92 58.56
C ARG A 199 -12.75 37.21 58.55
N GLN A 200 -13.54 37.40 57.50
CA GLN A 200 -14.88 36.82 57.36
C GLN A 200 -14.80 35.34 56.93
N LEU A 201 -13.80 35.02 56.11
CA LEU A 201 -13.49 33.68 55.61
C LEU A 201 -13.10 32.70 56.74
N CYS A 202 -12.42 33.18 57.79
CA CYS A 202 -12.02 32.34 58.92
C CYS A 202 -13.21 31.88 59.80
N ARG A 203 -14.36 32.57 59.76
CA ARG A 203 -15.57 32.16 60.52
C ARG A 203 -16.36 31.05 59.83
N GLU A 204 -16.34 30.98 58.50
CA GLU A 204 -17.09 29.97 57.75
C GLU A 204 -16.41 28.59 57.79
N ILE A 205 -15.08 28.55 58.00
CA ILE A 205 -14.29 27.32 58.12
C ILE A 205 -14.62 26.54 59.41
N LEU A 206 -15.20 27.18 60.44
CA LEU A 206 -15.41 26.56 61.76
C LEU A 206 -16.69 25.70 61.87
N LEU A 207 -17.55 25.62 60.83
CA LEU A 207 -18.83 24.89 60.87
C LEU A 207 -18.84 23.61 60.01
N LEU A 208 -17.67 23.04 59.76
CA LEU A 208 -17.45 21.93 58.83
C LEU A 208 -18.04 20.53 59.16
N PRO A 209 -18.53 20.14 60.36
CA PRO A 209 -18.83 18.73 60.62
C PRO A 209 -20.33 18.32 60.66
N ILE A 210 -21.22 18.88 59.82
CA ILE A 210 -22.64 18.42 59.76
C ILE A 210 -23.14 18.05 58.33
N ARG A 211 -22.42 18.38 57.25
CA ARG A 211 -22.86 18.04 55.87
C ARG A 211 -22.26 16.75 55.29
N ILE A 212 -21.75 15.85 56.13
CA ILE A 212 -21.20 14.53 55.73
C ILE A 212 -22.32 13.56 55.26
N ARG A 213 -23.60 13.94 55.35
CA ARG A 213 -24.73 13.10 54.92
C ARG A 213 -25.20 13.32 53.47
N GLN A 214 -24.60 14.26 52.72
CA GLN A 214 -24.86 14.42 51.27
C GLN A 214 -23.86 13.66 50.37
N VAL A 215 -22.95 12.89 50.97
CA VAL A 215 -21.75 12.30 50.36
C VAL A 215 -22.01 11.14 49.36
N PHE A 216 -23.24 10.67 49.17
CA PHE A 216 -23.49 9.45 48.36
C PHE A 216 -24.23 9.61 47.03
N THR A 217 -24.75 10.79 46.69
CA THR A 217 -25.30 11.08 45.34
C THR A 217 -24.42 12.04 44.51
N MET A 218 -23.36 12.61 45.10
CA MET A 218 -22.42 13.50 44.41
C MET A 218 -21.36 12.78 43.53
N ARG A 219 -21.21 11.45 43.64
CA ARG A 219 -19.99 10.75 43.19
C ARG A 219 -19.72 10.70 41.68
N ILE A 220 -20.70 10.86 40.79
CA ILE A 220 -20.43 10.88 39.34
C ILE A 220 -20.16 12.30 38.85
N LYS A 221 -20.91 13.28 39.36
CA LYS A 221 -20.75 14.68 38.96
C LYS A 221 -19.45 15.28 39.48
N ASP A 222 -19.02 14.89 40.69
CA ASP A 222 -17.74 15.33 41.25
C ASP A 222 -16.54 14.65 40.58
N PHE A 223 -16.69 13.41 40.11
CA PHE A 223 -15.67 12.71 39.32
C PHE A 223 -15.41 13.41 37.99
N PHE A 224 -16.48 13.79 37.27
CA PHE A 224 -16.36 14.58 36.04
C PHE A 224 -15.88 16.00 36.30
N MET A 225 -16.25 16.63 37.41
CA MET A 225 -15.73 17.96 37.81
C MET A 225 -14.24 17.92 38.18
N HIS A 226 -13.75 16.87 38.85
CA HIS A 226 -12.31 16.70 39.11
C HIS A 226 -11.52 16.47 37.82
N ILE A 227 -12.05 15.68 36.87
CA ILE A 227 -11.43 15.49 35.56
C ILE A 227 -11.41 16.82 34.78
N LYS A 228 -12.51 17.58 34.80
CA LYS A 228 -12.62 18.92 34.20
C LYS A 228 -11.64 19.92 34.81
N GLN A 229 -11.44 19.89 36.13
CA GLN A 229 -10.51 20.78 36.84
C GLN A 229 -9.02 20.43 36.58
N VAL A 230 -8.71 19.15 36.33
CA VAL A 230 -7.38 18.68 35.92
C VAL A 230 -7.08 19.03 34.45
N PHE A 231 -8.09 19.01 33.56
CA PHE A 231 -7.94 19.32 32.13
C PHE A 231 -7.95 20.83 31.81
N MET A 232 -8.65 21.68 32.58
CA MET A 232 -8.87 23.10 32.27
C MET A 232 -7.66 24.02 32.47
N ASN A 233 -6.58 23.57 33.10
CA ASN A 233 -5.34 24.35 33.14
C ASN A 233 -4.47 23.94 31.95
N LYS A 234 -4.08 24.90 31.09
CA LYS A 234 -2.96 24.81 30.10
C LYS A 234 -1.58 24.59 30.79
N LYS A 235 -1.58 23.86 31.90
CA LYS A 235 -0.45 23.53 32.74
C LYS A 235 -0.20 22.03 32.70
N ILE A 236 -0.71 21.19 31.80
CA ILE A 236 -0.29 19.76 31.83
C ILE A 236 1.19 19.64 31.43
N LEU A 237 1.62 20.30 30.35
CA LEU A 237 3.04 20.37 29.99
C LEU A 237 3.84 21.20 31.02
N GLY A 238 3.27 22.30 31.51
CA GLY A 238 3.90 23.15 32.53
C GLY A 238 4.03 22.47 33.90
N TYR A 239 3.04 21.68 34.33
CA TYR A 239 3.02 20.90 35.57
C TYR A 239 3.86 19.64 35.43
N GLN A 240 3.99 19.07 34.22
CA GLN A 240 4.99 18.03 33.94
C GLN A 240 6.41 18.59 34.12
N ILE A 241 6.71 19.76 33.54
CA ILE A 241 8.01 20.43 33.69
C ILE A 241 8.23 20.91 35.13
N LEU A 242 7.20 21.44 35.80
CA LEU A 242 7.29 21.91 37.18
C LEU A 242 7.43 20.72 38.14
N CYS A 243 6.71 19.62 37.93
CA CYS A 243 6.83 18.41 38.75
C CYS A 243 8.17 17.72 38.52
N THR A 244 8.69 17.62 37.30
CA THR A 244 10.05 17.09 37.04
C THR A 244 11.12 18.00 37.62
N PHE A 245 10.95 19.33 37.51
CA PHE A 245 11.83 20.31 38.14
C PHE A 245 11.82 20.20 39.67
N PHE A 246 10.64 20.15 40.30
CA PHE A 246 10.53 20.01 41.76
C PHE A 246 10.95 18.63 42.26
N SER A 247 10.75 17.55 41.50
CA SER A 247 11.26 16.22 41.89
C SER A 247 12.77 16.12 41.74
N LEU A 248 13.39 16.76 40.74
CA LEU A 248 14.84 16.88 40.62
C LEU A 248 15.44 17.81 41.70
N LEU A 249 14.81 18.95 41.99
CA LEU A 249 15.19 19.87 43.06
C LEU A 249 15.11 19.17 44.43
N PHE A 250 14.03 18.43 44.67
CA PHE A 250 13.82 17.72 45.92
C PHE A 250 14.74 16.49 46.04
N LEU A 251 15.07 15.79 44.94
CA LEU A 251 16.10 14.75 44.89
C LEU A 251 17.48 15.33 45.20
N ALA A 252 17.83 16.50 44.65
CA ALA A 252 19.09 17.19 44.93
C ALA A 252 19.18 17.62 46.41
N LEU A 253 18.09 18.15 46.98
CA LEU A 253 18.01 18.48 48.41
C LEU A 253 18.05 17.23 49.30
N PHE A 254 17.43 16.13 48.87
CA PHE A 254 17.46 14.83 49.56
C PHE A 254 18.84 14.19 49.56
N LEU A 255 19.58 14.29 48.44
CA LEU A 255 20.98 13.84 48.33
C LEU A 255 21.96 14.76 49.10
N SER A 256 21.63 16.06 49.22
CA SER A 256 22.44 17.05 49.93
C SER A 256 22.31 16.99 51.45
N TYR A 257 21.34 16.27 52.02
CA TYR A 257 21.01 16.33 53.45
C TYR A 257 20.84 14.92 54.02
N ASN A 258 21.62 14.56 55.06
CA ASN A 258 21.57 13.25 55.73
C ASN A 258 20.24 13.04 56.50
N PHE A 259 19.14 12.76 55.81
CA PHE A 259 17.82 12.53 56.42
C PHE A 259 17.62 11.09 56.89
N LYS A 260 16.90 10.93 58.03
CA LYS A 260 16.49 9.63 58.61
C LYS A 260 15.37 8.96 57.79
N SER A 261 15.27 7.63 57.94
CA SER A 261 14.34 6.70 57.24
C SER A 261 12.90 7.20 56.97
N ASN A 262 12.31 7.99 57.85
CA ASN A 262 10.90 8.42 57.72
C ASN A 262 10.62 9.38 56.54
N TYR A 263 11.63 10.01 55.95
CA TYR A 263 11.46 10.90 54.78
C TYR A 263 11.44 10.16 53.43
N LEU A 264 11.86 8.88 53.39
CA LEU A 264 11.81 8.04 52.19
C LEU A 264 10.37 7.71 51.77
N ILE A 265 9.47 7.54 52.73
CA ILE A 265 8.05 7.24 52.46
C ILE A 265 7.34 8.46 51.86
N LEU A 266 7.62 9.66 52.38
CA LEU A 266 7.12 10.92 51.81
C LEU A 266 7.69 11.17 50.42
N PHE A 267 8.97 10.89 50.19
CA PHE A 267 9.59 10.93 48.87
C PHE A 267 8.92 9.97 47.88
N ALA A 268 8.64 8.73 48.30
CA ALA A 268 7.97 7.75 47.46
C ALA A 268 6.54 8.18 47.11
N ILE A 269 5.74 8.62 48.09
CA ILE A 269 4.35 9.09 47.87
C ILE A 269 4.31 10.30 46.93
N PHE A 270 5.23 11.25 47.11
CA PHE A 270 5.26 12.48 46.32
C PHE A 270 5.66 12.23 44.85
N ASN A 271 6.51 11.23 44.60
CA ASN A 271 6.87 10.83 43.23
C ASN A 271 5.84 9.86 42.60
N LEU A 272 5.11 9.08 43.40
CA LEU A 272 4.11 8.11 42.90
C LEU A 272 2.83 8.80 42.38
N MET A 273 2.37 9.87 43.03
CA MET A 273 1.12 10.55 42.67
C MET A 273 1.10 11.14 41.24
N PRO A 274 2.14 11.85 40.77
CA PRO A 274 2.19 12.36 39.39
C PRO A 274 2.21 11.24 38.34
N SER A 275 2.92 10.14 38.62
CA SER A 275 2.97 8.98 37.73
C SER A 275 1.62 8.26 37.62
N LEU A 276 0.86 8.17 38.72
CA LEU A 276 -0.47 7.56 38.71
C LEU A 276 -1.47 8.40 37.89
N LEU A 277 -1.40 9.74 37.99
CA LEU A 277 -2.24 10.66 37.22
C LEU A 277 -1.96 10.57 35.70
N LEU A 278 -0.70 10.40 35.31
CA LEU A 278 -0.30 10.15 33.91
C LEU A 278 -0.84 8.83 33.37
N VAL A 279 -0.83 7.77 34.18
CA VAL A 279 -1.38 6.46 33.79
C VAL A 279 -2.90 6.56 33.64
N VAL A 280 -3.60 7.21 34.56
CA VAL A 280 -5.07 7.37 34.48
C VAL A 280 -5.48 8.20 33.26
N THR A 281 -4.78 9.32 32.99
CA THR A 281 -5.07 10.14 31.80
C THR A 281 -4.80 9.40 30.49
N ARG A 282 -3.73 8.59 30.43
CA ARG A 282 -3.47 7.69 29.29
C ARG A 282 -4.55 6.62 29.13
N ILE A 283 -5.01 5.99 30.23
CA ILE A 283 -6.07 4.98 30.19
C ILE A 283 -7.38 5.57 29.65
N VAL A 284 -7.77 6.78 30.08
CA VAL A 284 -8.99 7.43 29.59
C VAL A 284 -8.90 7.75 28.09
N VAL A 285 -7.76 8.24 27.61
CA VAL A 285 -7.52 8.47 26.18
C VAL A 285 -7.60 7.15 25.40
N ILE A 286 -6.97 6.08 25.90
CA ILE A 286 -7.02 4.74 25.28
C ILE A 286 -8.46 4.21 25.21
N ILE A 287 -9.27 4.43 26.25
CA ILE A 287 -10.68 4.01 26.26
C ILE A 287 -11.49 4.78 25.21
N ILE A 288 -11.29 6.10 25.09
CA ILE A 288 -11.96 6.92 24.06
C ILE A 288 -11.53 6.47 22.66
N GLU A 289 -10.23 6.23 22.44
CA GLU A 289 -9.69 5.71 21.19
C GLU A 289 -10.27 4.33 20.86
N LEU A 290 -10.42 3.43 21.84
CA LEU A 290 -11.01 2.10 21.67
C LEU A 290 -12.51 2.17 21.32
N VAL A 291 -13.29 2.98 22.03
CA VAL A 291 -14.72 3.16 21.75
C VAL A 291 -14.89 3.73 20.33
N PHE A 292 -14.08 4.72 19.98
CA PHE A 292 -14.10 5.32 18.67
C PHE A 292 -13.67 4.34 17.56
N LEU A 293 -12.65 3.52 17.81
CA LEU A 293 -12.22 2.44 16.91
C LEU A 293 -13.34 1.42 16.66
N ILE A 294 -14.16 1.10 17.67
CA ILE A 294 -15.30 0.18 17.53
C ILE A 294 -16.37 0.79 16.62
N TYR A 295 -16.76 2.06 16.82
CA TYR A 295 -17.75 2.72 15.99
C TYR A 295 -17.26 2.97 14.56
N ALA A 296 -16.03 3.46 14.40
CA ALA A 296 -15.40 3.65 13.09
C ALA A 296 -15.19 2.31 12.38
N GLY A 297 -14.78 1.26 13.11
CA GLY A 297 -14.67 -0.10 12.62
C GLY A 297 -16.00 -0.66 12.13
N GLY A 298 -17.11 -0.37 12.83
CA GLY A 298 -18.46 -0.71 12.38
C GLY A 298 -18.84 -0.06 11.05
N ILE A 299 -18.58 1.25 10.90
CA ILE A 299 -18.84 1.99 9.65
C ILE A 299 -17.97 1.43 8.51
N VAL A 300 -16.68 1.21 8.75
CA VAL A 300 -15.77 0.61 7.77
C VAL A 300 -16.23 -0.79 7.36
N THR A 301 -16.70 -1.61 8.30
CA THR A 301 -17.21 -2.97 8.02
C THR A 301 -18.46 -2.91 7.14
N VAL A 302 -19.41 -2.02 7.43
CA VAL A 302 -20.61 -1.82 6.60
C VAL A 302 -20.22 -1.36 5.20
N LEU A 303 -19.34 -0.37 5.08
CA LEU A 303 -18.87 0.08 3.76
C LEU A 303 -18.14 -1.07 3.02
N PHE A 304 -17.35 -1.89 3.71
CA PHE A 304 -16.68 -3.04 3.11
C PHE A 304 -17.69 -4.10 2.61
N ILE A 305 -18.80 -4.30 3.30
CA ILE A 305 -19.88 -5.19 2.85
C ILE A 305 -20.58 -4.60 1.60
N VAL A 306 -20.90 -3.30 1.62
CA VAL A 306 -21.59 -2.63 0.50
C VAL A 306 -20.71 -2.57 -0.75
N PHE A 307 -19.44 -2.18 -0.60
CA PHE A 307 -18.51 -2.05 -1.73
C PHE A 307 -17.84 -3.38 -2.11
N GLY A 308 -17.58 -4.27 -1.15
CA GLY A 308 -17.05 -5.62 -1.42
C GLY A 308 -18.07 -6.56 -2.06
N GLY A 309 -19.36 -6.29 -1.89
CA GLY A 309 -20.46 -6.96 -2.61
C GLY A 309 -20.55 -6.57 -4.09
N LEU A 310 -19.96 -5.44 -4.49
CA LEU A 310 -19.80 -5.06 -5.90
C LEU A 310 -18.63 -5.86 -6.48
N LYS A 311 -18.83 -7.15 -6.71
CA LYS A 311 -17.89 -7.97 -7.48
C LYS A 311 -17.66 -7.27 -8.83
N THR A 312 -16.48 -6.71 -9.01
CA THR A 312 -16.02 -6.24 -10.30
C THR A 312 -16.08 -7.41 -11.26
N GLN A 313 -16.85 -7.28 -12.35
CA GLN A 313 -16.71 -8.19 -13.47
C GLN A 313 -15.24 -8.13 -13.91
N GLU A 314 -14.54 -9.26 -13.82
CA GLU A 314 -13.20 -9.34 -14.38
C GLU A 314 -13.32 -9.04 -15.88
N LEU A 315 -12.79 -7.89 -16.30
CA LEU A 315 -12.65 -7.59 -17.72
C LEU A 315 -11.68 -8.63 -18.29
N ASN A 316 -12.24 -9.66 -18.92
CA ASN A 316 -11.48 -10.78 -19.48
C ASN A 316 -10.47 -10.37 -20.57
N TYR A 317 -10.53 -9.12 -21.02
CA TYR A 317 -9.60 -8.54 -21.98
C TYR A 317 -9.32 -7.08 -21.61
N THR A 318 -8.10 -6.79 -21.16
CA THR A 318 -7.61 -5.40 -21.14
C THR A 318 -7.05 -5.07 -22.51
N LYS A 319 -7.17 -3.81 -22.95
CA LYS A 319 -6.65 -3.32 -24.24
C LYS A 319 -5.22 -2.82 -24.09
N TYR A 320 -4.91 -2.27 -22.93
CA TYR A 320 -3.61 -1.68 -22.62
C TYR A 320 -2.99 -2.32 -21.37
N PRO A 321 -1.65 -2.39 -21.30
CA PRO A 321 -0.98 -2.90 -20.11
C PRO A 321 -1.26 -2.01 -18.90
N ASN A 322 -1.56 -2.63 -17.74
CA ASN A 322 -1.88 -1.99 -16.47
C ASN A 322 -3.20 -1.22 -16.44
N GLU A 323 -4.13 -1.51 -17.35
CA GLU A 323 -5.42 -0.82 -17.42
C GLU A 323 -6.21 -0.94 -16.11
N GLY A 324 -6.21 -2.11 -15.45
CA GLY A 324 -6.89 -2.29 -14.16
C GLY A 324 -6.32 -1.41 -13.06
N ILE A 325 -4.99 -1.27 -13.00
CA ILE A 325 -4.30 -0.42 -12.02
C ILE A 325 -4.65 1.06 -12.25
N TRP A 326 -4.71 1.49 -13.50
CA TRP A 326 -5.13 2.85 -13.86
C TRP A 326 -6.58 3.12 -13.48
N HIS A 327 -7.49 2.18 -13.73
CA HIS A 327 -8.89 2.32 -13.31
C HIS A 327 -9.03 2.40 -11.78
N SER A 328 -8.30 1.57 -11.02
CA SER A 328 -8.28 1.68 -9.56
C SER A 328 -7.77 3.04 -9.07
N LEU A 329 -6.70 3.56 -9.68
CA LEU A 329 -6.16 4.88 -9.35
C LEU A 329 -7.16 6.00 -9.66
N LEU A 330 -7.72 6.01 -10.88
CA LEU A 330 -8.68 7.04 -11.31
C LEU A 330 -9.94 7.02 -10.44
N ASN A 331 -10.49 5.84 -10.13
CA ASN A 331 -11.64 5.72 -9.24
C ASN A 331 -11.34 6.21 -7.82
N GLY A 332 -10.17 5.86 -7.27
CA GLY A 332 -9.73 6.34 -5.96
C GLY A 332 -9.55 7.86 -5.92
N VAL A 333 -8.94 8.45 -6.95
CA VAL A 333 -8.76 9.91 -7.08
C VAL A 333 -10.12 10.61 -7.22
N PHE A 334 -11.01 10.09 -8.06
CA PHE A 334 -12.34 10.64 -8.25
C PHE A 334 -13.15 10.68 -6.95
N LEU A 335 -13.18 9.58 -6.19
CA LEU A 335 -13.85 9.53 -4.89
C LEU A 335 -13.19 10.46 -3.86
N THR A 336 -11.87 10.55 -3.87
CA THR A 336 -11.12 11.49 -3.00
C THR A 336 -11.53 12.93 -3.27
N ILE A 337 -11.61 13.34 -4.55
CA ILE A 337 -12.03 14.70 -4.94
C ILE A 337 -13.46 14.97 -4.47
N ILE A 338 -14.38 14.02 -4.61
CA ILE A 338 -15.76 14.15 -4.14
C ILE A 338 -15.80 14.36 -2.62
N ILE A 339 -15.12 13.51 -1.85
CA ILE A 339 -15.10 13.60 -0.38
C ILE A 339 -14.55 14.96 0.06
N LEU A 340 -13.41 15.39 -0.51
CA LEU A 340 -12.81 16.69 -0.17
C LEU A 340 -13.72 17.87 -0.55
N SER A 341 -14.37 17.81 -1.72
CA SER A 341 -15.27 18.87 -2.18
C SER A 341 -16.48 19.01 -1.24
N ILE A 342 -17.10 17.89 -0.85
CA ILE A 342 -18.20 17.87 0.12
C ILE A 342 -17.73 18.43 1.47
N SER A 343 -16.56 18.00 1.96
CA SER A 343 -16.01 18.50 3.22
C SER A 343 -15.75 20.01 3.20
N ILE A 344 -15.25 20.56 2.08
CA ILE A 344 -15.03 22.01 1.93
C ILE A 344 -16.35 22.78 1.89
N ILE A 345 -17.33 22.32 1.11
CA ILE A 345 -18.66 22.96 1.02
C ILE A 345 -19.33 22.97 2.39
N MET A 346 -19.31 21.85 3.11
CA MET A 346 -19.89 21.74 4.45
C MET A 346 -19.18 22.66 5.45
N ASN A 347 -17.85 22.79 5.37
CA ASN A 347 -17.10 23.73 6.21
C ASN A 347 -17.53 25.19 5.96
N LEU A 348 -17.64 25.60 4.70
CA LEU A 348 -18.10 26.94 4.33
C LEU A 348 -19.53 27.22 4.81
N PHE A 349 -20.43 26.25 4.65
CA PHE A 349 -21.82 26.35 5.08
C PHE A 349 -21.93 26.50 6.61
N LEU A 350 -21.20 25.69 7.37
CA LEU A 350 -21.22 25.76 8.83
C LEU A 350 -20.64 27.07 9.36
N LYS A 351 -19.57 27.58 8.73
CA LYS A 351 -18.97 28.86 9.10
C LYS A 351 -19.89 30.05 8.82
N SER A 352 -20.81 29.93 7.86
CA SER A 352 -21.79 30.98 7.53
C SER A 352 -22.92 31.13 8.56
N ASN A 353 -23.18 30.13 9.41
CA ASN A 353 -24.35 30.09 10.28
C ASN A 353 -24.18 30.76 11.66
N ASN A 354 -23.09 31.48 11.92
CA ASN A 354 -22.84 32.34 13.10
C ASN A 354 -23.09 31.72 14.51
N SER A 355 -23.28 30.41 14.66
CA SER A 355 -23.45 29.78 15.98
C SER A 355 -22.09 29.47 16.62
N GLU A 356 -21.75 30.10 17.74
CA GLU A 356 -20.37 30.19 18.25
C GLU A 356 -19.81 28.94 18.99
N LEU A 357 -20.37 27.74 18.81
CA LEU A 357 -19.79 26.53 19.44
C LEU A 357 -20.29 25.21 18.86
N THR A 358 -21.59 25.12 18.61
CA THR A 358 -22.20 23.92 18.00
C THR A 358 -21.70 23.70 16.58
N SER A 359 -21.40 24.79 15.85
CA SER A 359 -20.80 24.73 14.51
C SER A 359 -19.36 24.21 14.54
N GLU A 360 -18.57 24.53 15.57
CA GLU A 360 -17.16 24.10 15.69
C GLU A 360 -17.02 22.61 15.99
N ILE A 361 -17.80 22.10 16.95
CA ILE A 361 -17.82 20.66 17.26
C ILE A 361 -18.33 19.86 16.06
N LEU A 362 -19.40 20.34 15.41
CA LEU A 362 -19.93 19.70 14.20
C LEU A 362 -18.93 19.73 13.05
N LEU A 363 -18.20 20.82 12.87
CA LEU A 363 -17.13 20.94 11.87
C LEU A 363 -16.04 19.90 12.11
N LEU A 364 -15.55 19.76 13.35
CA LEU A 364 -14.52 18.79 13.68
C LEU A 364 -14.99 17.34 13.52
N LEU A 365 -16.24 17.04 13.84
CA LEU A 365 -16.84 15.71 13.60
C LEU A 365 -16.92 15.40 12.10
N LEU A 366 -17.30 16.37 11.27
CA LEU A 366 -17.32 16.20 9.80
C LEU A 366 -15.92 16.05 9.22
N LEU A 367 -14.94 16.80 9.73
CA LEU A 367 -13.53 16.63 9.35
C LEU A 367 -13.03 15.24 9.73
N LEU A 368 -13.35 14.77 10.93
CA LEU A 368 -13.00 13.43 11.38
C LEU A 368 -13.63 12.36 10.47
N LEU A 369 -14.93 12.47 10.18
CA LEU A 369 -15.63 11.57 9.26
C LEU A 369 -14.99 11.54 7.87
N SER A 370 -14.63 12.71 7.32
CA SER A 370 -13.97 12.79 6.03
C SER A 370 -12.62 12.06 6.00
N LYS A 371 -11.83 12.13 7.08
CA LYS A 371 -10.56 11.38 7.21
C LYS A 371 -10.77 9.87 7.22
N PHE A 372 -11.83 9.37 7.86
CA PHE A 372 -12.19 7.96 7.80
C PHE A 372 -12.62 7.51 6.42
N LEU A 373 -13.42 8.32 5.71
CA LEU A 373 -13.82 8.03 4.34
C LEU A 373 -12.60 8.00 3.40
N LEU A 374 -11.64 8.90 3.58
CA LEU A 374 -10.39 8.90 2.83
C LEU A 374 -9.52 7.66 3.13
N LEU A 375 -9.42 7.26 4.41
CA LEU A 375 -8.76 6.02 4.79
C LEU A 375 -9.43 4.81 4.14
N PHE A 376 -10.76 4.79 4.09
CA PHE A 376 -11.52 3.73 3.45
C PHE A 376 -11.27 3.65 1.93
N VAL A 377 -11.28 4.79 1.23
CA VAL A 377 -10.91 4.88 -0.19
C VAL A 377 -9.49 4.36 -0.41
N PHE A 378 -8.55 4.72 0.45
CA PHE A 378 -7.18 4.22 0.38
C PHE A 378 -7.09 2.70 0.59
N ILE A 379 -7.86 2.13 1.52
CA ILE A 379 -7.88 0.68 1.76
C ILE A 379 -8.40 -0.07 0.52
N ILE A 380 -9.44 0.43 -0.15
CA ILE A 380 -10.01 -0.23 -1.33
C ILE A 380 -9.11 -0.06 -2.56
N PHE A 381 -8.75 1.18 -2.90
CA PHE A 381 -8.10 1.50 -4.17
C PHE A 381 -6.58 1.60 -4.04
N GLY A 382 -6.09 2.15 -2.93
CA GLY A 382 -4.67 2.40 -2.69
C GLY A 382 -3.86 1.14 -2.41
N THR A 383 -4.45 0.15 -1.73
CA THR A 383 -3.74 -1.10 -1.38
C THR A 383 -3.31 -1.89 -2.60
N CYS A 384 -4.19 -2.01 -3.62
CA CYS A 384 -3.86 -2.65 -4.90
C CYS A 384 -2.65 -1.98 -5.57
N ILE A 385 -2.69 -0.64 -5.69
CA ILE A 385 -1.63 0.15 -6.33
C ILE A 385 -0.31 0.02 -5.58
N LEU A 386 -0.35 0.11 -4.25
CA LEU A 386 0.83 -0.03 -3.39
C LEU A 386 1.43 -1.42 -3.47
N GLN A 387 0.61 -2.48 -3.44
CA GLN A 387 1.09 -3.85 -3.58
C GLN A 387 1.81 -4.05 -4.91
N HIS A 388 1.25 -3.58 -6.03
CA HIS A 388 1.91 -3.66 -7.33
C HIS A 388 3.20 -2.83 -7.39
N LEU A 389 3.22 -1.64 -6.81
CA LEU A 389 4.43 -0.81 -6.76
C LEU A 389 5.54 -1.51 -5.96
N ILE A 390 5.20 -2.06 -4.79
CA ILE A 390 6.14 -2.76 -3.90
C ILE A 390 6.67 -4.04 -4.57
N LEU A 391 5.81 -4.77 -5.28
CA LEU A 391 6.25 -5.93 -6.07
C LEU A 391 7.24 -5.52 -7.16
N ARG A 392 6.96 -4.45 -7.92
CA ARG A 392 7.90 -3.94 -8.94
C ARG A 392 9.22 -3.49 -8.34
N ILE A 393 9.21 -2.79 -7.21
CA ILE A 393 10.41 -2.41 -6.45
C ILE A 393 11.18 -3.69 -6.08
N THR A 394 10.50 -4.70 -5.56
CA THR A 394 11.13 -5.96 -5.15
C THR A 394 11.78 -6.67 -6.34
N PHE A 395 11.08 -6.80 -7.48
CA PHE A 395 11.63 -7.42 -8.68
C PHE A 395 12.81 -6.65 -9.27
N PHE A 396 12.77 -5.32 -9.19
CA PHE A 396 13.87 -4.46 -9.62
C PHE A 396 15.11 -4.62 -8.73
N LEU A 397 14.94 -4.58 -7.41
CA LEU A 397 16.02 -4.76 -6.44
C LEU A 397 16.65 -6.16 -6.52
N THR A 398 15.85 -7.17 -6.85
CA THR A 398 16.29 -8.57 -7.03
C THR A 398 16.78 -8.87 -8.45
N LYS A 399 16.81 -7.86 -9.34
CA LYS A 399 17.26 -7.94 -10.74
C LYS A 399 16.46 -8.91 -11.64
N LYS A 400 15.29 -9.36 -11.19
CA LYS A 400 14.41 -10.29 -11.93
C LYS A 400 13.64 -9.65 -13.06
N ALA A 401 13.34 -8.37 -12.93
CA ALA A 401 12.67 -7.59 -13.97
C ALA A 401 13.16 -6.14 -13.95
N PRO A 402 13.11 -5.43 -15.09
CA PRO A 402 13.41 -4.00 -15.13
C PRO A 402 12.29 -3.18 -14.48
N TRP A 403 12.64 -1.97 -14.01
CA TRP A 403 11.69 -1.03 -13.41
C TRP A 403 10.48 -0.78 -14.31
N ASN A 404 10.72 -0.41 -15.57
CA ASN A 404 9.67 -0.27 -16.57
C ASN A 404 9.48 -1.59 -17.34
N TYR A 405 8.75 -2.51 -16.70
CA TYR A 405 8.57 -3.85 -17.25
C TYR A 405 7.78 -3.84 -18.58
N ALA A 406 6.77 -2.97 -18.71
CA ALA A 406 5.99 -2.85 -19.95
C ALA A 406 6.87 -2.44 -21.15
N ARG A 407 7.80 -1.50 -20.94
CA ARG A 407 8.76 -1.07 -21.96
C ARG A 407 9.64 -2.23 -22.44
N PHE A 408 10.12 -3.04 -21.50
CA PHE A 408 10.90 -4.24 -21.82
C PHE A 408 10.08 -5.29 -22.58
N LEU A 409 8.86 -5.59 -22.15
CA LEU A 409 8.01 -6.60 -22.81
C LEU A 409 7.64 -6.18 -24.24
N ASN A 410 7.41 -4.88 -24.47
CA ASN A 410 7.24 -4.36 -25.81
C ASN A 410 8.52 -4.48 -26.66
N TYR A 411 9.69 -4.21 -26.08
CA TYR A 411 10.97 -4.44 -26.76
C TYR A 411 11.17 -5.91 -27.15
N ALA A 412 10.87 -6.84 -26.24
CA ALA A 412 10.92 -8.27 -26.53
C ALA A 412 9.89 -8.70 -27.60
N THR A 413 8.79 -7.95 -27.73
CA THR A 413 7.81 -8.12 -28.82
C THR A 413 8.37 -7.61 -30.15
N GLU A 414 9.05 -6.46 -30.17
CA GLU A 414 9.73 -5.93 -31.36
C GLU A 414 10.86 -6.88 -31.84
N LYS A 415 11.50 -7.59 -30.90
CA LYS A 415 12.49 -8.64 -31.17
C LYS A 415 11.88 -9.98 -31.60
N MET A 416 10.54 -10.09 -31.71
CA MET A 416 9.83 -11.34 -32.02
C MET A 416 10.13 -12.48 -31.03
N LEU A 417 10.35 -12.17 -29.75
CA LEU A 417 10.45 -13.19 -28.69
C LEU A 417 9.11 -13.35 -27.96
N LEU A 418 8.38 -12.24 -27.86
CA LEU A 418 7.01 -12.18 -27.35
C LEU A 418 6.04 -11.71 -28.44
N GLN A 419 4.77 -11.95 -28.20
CA GLN A 419 3.64 -11.41 -28.93
C GLN A 419 2.69 -10.72 -27.96
N ARG A 420 2.11 -9.59 -28.39
CA ARG A 420 1.14 -8.85 -27.59
C ARG A 420 -0.27 -9.37 -27.86
N VAL A 421 -1.02 -9.68 -26.80
CA VAL A 421 -2.40 -10.17 -26.84
C VAL A 421 -3.25 -9.22 -25.98
N GLY A 422 -3.89 -8.23 -26.61
CA GLY A 422 -4.57 -7.14 -25.89
C GLY A 422 -3.61 -6.34 -24.99
N GLY A 423 -3.89 -6.33 -23.69
CA GLY A 423 -3.05 -5.74 -22.63
C GLY A 423 -1.98 -6.68 -22.07
N GLY A 424 -1.99 -7.95 -22.48
CA GLY A 424 -1.04 -8.99 -22.04
C GLY A 424 0.03 -9.34 -23.08
N TYR A 425 0.94 -10.21 -22.65
CA TYR A 425 2.08 -10.69 -23.44
C TYR A 425 2.16 -12.21 -23.39
N ARG A 426 2.49 -12.85 -24.49
CA ARG A 426 2.70 -14.30 -24.56
C ARG A 426 3.98 -14.56 -25.35
N PHE A 427 4.68 -15.66 -25.07
CA PHE A 427 5.78 -16.09 -25.94
C PHE A 427 5.26 -16.46 -27.33
N ILE A 428 6.02 -16.18 -28.39
CA ILE A 428 5.57 -16.55 -29.75
C ILE A 428 5.20 -18.03 -29.83
N HIS A 429 5.92 -18.88 -29.10
CA HIS A 429 5.59 -20.29 -28.99
C HIS A 429 5.82 -20.85 -27.59
N ARG A 430 5.04 -21.86 -27.20
CA ARG A 430 5.16 -22.56 -25.92
C ARG A 430 6.51 -23.28 -25.77
N LEU A 431 7.02 -23.91 -26.82
CA LEU A 431 8.33 -24.57 -26.80
C LEU A 431 9.47 -23.59 -26.50
N LEU A 432 9.39 -22.36 -27.02
CA LEU A 432 10.37 -21.31 -26.74
C LEU A 432 10.34 -20.91 -25.26
N GLN A 433 9.13 -20.78 -24.69
CA GLN A 433 8.93 -20.53 -23.27
C GLN A 433 9.55 -21.66 -22.43
N GLU A 434 9.21 -22.92 -22.72
CA GLU A 434 9.72 -24.10 -22.00
C GLU A 434 11.25 -24.16 -22.06
N ARG A 435 11.86 -23.89 -23.22
CA ARG A 435 13.32 -23.85 -23.38
C ARG A 435 13.98 -22.77 -22.52
N LEU A 436 13.42 -21.56 -22.51
CA LEU A 436 13.93 -20.44 -21.70
C LEU A 436 13.75 -20.68 -20.21
N ALA A 437 12.62 -21.27 -19.80
CA ALA A 437 12.36 -21.65 -18.42
C ALA A 437 13.35 -22.72 -17.93
N TRP A 438 13.58 -23.76 -18.73
CA TRP A 438 14.56 -24.82 -18.43
C TRP A 438 15.97 -24.25 -18.26
N ARG A 439 16.41 -23.38 -19.18
CA ARG A 439 17.73 -22.71 -19.09
C ARG A 439 17.86 -21.89 -17.81
N TYR A 440 16.86 -21.08 -17.50
CA TYR A 440 16.85 -20.24 -16.31
C TYR A 440 16.91 -21.06 -15.01
N ASN A 441 16.09 -22.11 -14.92
CA ASN A 441 16.03 -22.96 -13.72
C ASN A 441 17.32 -23.75 -13.48
N ASN A 442 18.02 -24.17 -14.54
CA ASN A 442 19.30 -24.87 -14.39
C ASN A 442 20.48 -23.94 -14.07
N GLN A 443 20.40 -22.66 -14.38
CA GLN A 443 21.39 -21.66 -13.95
C GLN A 443 21.25 -21.28 -12.46
N GLN A 444 20.10 -21.57 -11.84
CA GLN A 444 19.81 -21.23 -10.43
C GLN A 444 20.01 -22.39 -9.45
N LYS A 445 20.20 -23.62 -9.95
CA LYS A 445 20.62 -24.78 -9.15
C LYS A 445 22.11 -24.72 -8.88
#